data_AF-A0A8T1U3Z2-F1
#
_entry.id   AF-A0A8T1U3Z2-F1
#
_cell.length_a   1.000
_cell.length_b   1.000
_cell.length_c   1.000
_cell.angle_alpha   90.00
_cell.angle_beta   90.00
_cell.angle_gamma   90.00
#
_symmetry.space_group_name_H-M   'P 1'
#
loop_
_entity.id
_entity.type
_entity.pdbx_description
1 polymer ?
#
loop_
_entity_poly.entity_id
_entity_poly.type
_entity_poly.pdbx_seq_one_letter_code
_entity_poly.pdbx_strand_id
1 'polypeptide(L)'
;MAPTYRSSLQLALSVLLTATVSASTTYEGYGTVYTLSSPSDGNCNFMSWPDDAVTKYAALNTEQWEETMNCGRCAEVSCTDASCS
;
A
#
# COMPACT_ATOMS: atom_id res chain seq x y z
N MET A 1 -5.83 39.75 44.39
CA MET A 1 -6.25 39.15 43.09
C MET A 1 -5.36 39.77 42.03
N ALA A 2 -4.25 39.10 41.71
CA ALA A 2 -3.24 39.56 40.76
C ALA A 2 -3.26 38.64 39.53
N PRO A 3 -3.30 39.17 38.30
CA PRO A 3 -3.09 38.37 37.10
C PRO A 3 -1.58 38.26 36.83
N THR A 4 -1.04 37.04 36.89
CA THR A 4 0.38 36.77 36.62
C THR A 4 0.56 36.33 35.17
N TYR A 5 1.16 37.21 34.37
CA TYR A 5 1.73 36.95 33.05
C TYR A 5 2.76 35.80 33.10
N ARG A 6 2.61 34.74 32.29
CA ARG A 6 3.71 33.86 31.83
C ARG A 6 3.32 33.30 30.45
N SER A 7 3.80 33.89 29.36
CA SER A 7 5.12 33.69 28.74
C SER A 7 5.07 32.61 27.66
N SER A 8 5.23 33.07 26.43
CA SER A 8 5.06 32.41 25.14
C SER A 8 6.13 31.37 24.80
N LEU A 9 6.36 30.35 25.65
CA LEU A 9 7.39 29.34 25.41
C LEU A 9 7.01 28.00 26.05
N GLN A 10 7.06 26.90 25.27
CA GLN A 10 6.87 25.49 25.66
C GLN A 10 5.38 25.07 25.75
N LEU A 11 4.82 24.18 24.92
CA LEU A 11 5.36 22.97 24.30
C LEU A 11 5.12 22.99 22.79
N ALA A 12 6.20 23.10 22.02
CA ALA A 12 6.21 22.65 20.63
C ALA A 12 6.05 21.13 20.63
N LEU A 13 4.84 20.65 20.33
CA LEU A 13 4.55 19.23 20.12
C LEU A 13 5.23 18.82 18.81
N SER A 14 6.47 18.37 18.92
CA SER A 14 7.27 17.91 17.79
C SER A 14 6.72 16.56 17.35
N VAL A 15 5.85 16.57 16.33
CA VAL A 15 5.39 15.35 15.66
C VAL A 15 6.60 14.76 14.91
N LEU A 16 7.26 13.76 15.50
CA LEU A 16 8.23 12.94 14.78
C LEU A 16 7.46 12.04 13.80
N LEU A 17 7.43 12.45 12.53
CA LEU A 17 7.00 11.59 11.43
C LEU A 17 8.11 10.57 11.16
N THR A 18 8.07 9.41 11.81
CA THR A 18 8.92 8.28 11.43
C THR A 18 8.38 7.69 10.13
N ALA A 19 8.98 8.07 9.00
CA ALA A 19 8.74 7.41 7.73
C ALA A 19 9.30 5.98 7.81
N THR A 20 8.43 4.97 7.83
CA THR A 20 8.84 3.58 7.70
C THR A 20 9.30 3.34 6.26
N VAL A 21 10.61 3.24 6.04
CA VAL A 21 11.15 2.80 4.75
C VAL A 21 10.93 1.29 4.65
N SER A 22 9.98 0.87 3.82
CA SER A 22 9.85 -0.53 3.41
C SER A 22 10.98 -0.83 2.43
N ALA A 23 11.83 -1.82 2.74
CA ALA A 23 12.77 -2.36 1.76
C ALA A 23 11.95 -2.97 0.61
N SER A 24 12.05 -2.38 -0.59
CA SER A 24 11.38 -2.90 -1.78
C SER A 24 12.29 -3.91 -2.48
N THR A 25 11.82 -5.14 -2.62
CA THR A 25 12.39 -6.09 -3.58
C THR A 25 11.72 -5.90 -4.93
N THR A 26 12.50 -5.93 -6.00
CA THR A 26 11.99 -5.82 -7.38
C THR A 26 12.04 -7.19 -8.02
N TYR A 27 10.95 -7.56 -8.69
CA TYR A 27 10.82 -8.80 -9.43
C TYR A 27 10.43 -8.48 -10.87
N GLU A 28 11.00 -9.22 -11.81
CA GLU A 28 10.61 -9.16 -13.22
C GLU A 28 9.82 -10.42 -13.57
N GLY A 29 8.79 -10.25 -14.39
CA GLY A 29 7.95 -11.36 -14.82
C GLY A 29 6.92 -10.91 -15.85
N TYR A 30 6.25 -11.88 -16.46
CA TYR A 30 5.18 -11.62 -17.41
C TYR A 30 3.88 -11.31 -16.67
N GLY A 31 3.24 -10.20 -17.03
CA GLY A 31 1.89 -9.85 -16.59
C GLY A 31 0.84 -10.25 -17.60
N THR A 32 -0.35 -10.65 -17.13
CA THR A 32 -1.55 -10.80 -17.96
C THR A 32 -2.71 -10.07 -17.30
N VAL A 33 -3.70 -9.67 -18.10
CA VAL A 33 -4.90 -8.99 -17.60
C VAL A 33 -6.05 -9.98 -17.44
N TYR A 34 -6.82 -9.81 -16.38
CA TYR A 34 -8.06 -10.54 -16.16
C TYR A 34 -9.07 -9.65 -15.42
N THR A 35 -10.35 -9.97 -15.58
CA THR A 35 -11.44 -9.30 -14.86
C THR A 35 -11.82 -10.11 -13.63
N LEU A 36 -11.82 -9.47 -12.46
CA LEU A 36 -12.38 -9.99 -11.23
C LEU A 36 -13.76 -9.36 -11.02
N SER A 37 -14.79 -10.16 -10.71
CA SER A 37 -16.15 -9.63 -10.51
C SER A 37 -16.27 -8.76 -9.26
N SER A 38 -15.57 -9.10 -8.18
CA SER A 38 -15.48 -8.32 -6.94
C SER A 38 -14.16 -8.63 -6.21
N PRO A 39 -13.57 -7.68 -5.45
CA PRO A 39 -12.40 -7.95 -4.61
C PRO A 39 -12.57 -9.09 -3.58
N SER A 40 -13.81 -9.51 -3.32
CA SER A 40 -14.15 -10.70 -2.52
C SER A 40 -13.91 -12.03 -3.23
N ASP A 41 -13.81 -12.08 -4.57
CA ASP A 41 -13.93 -13.33 -5.34
C ASP A 41 -12.58 -14.05 -5.54
N GLY A 42 -11.49 -13.53 -4.97
CA GLY A 42 -10.13 -14.09 -5.09
C GLY A 42 -9.66 -14.82 -3.83
N ASN A 43 -8.46 -15.42 -3.90
CA ASN A 43 -7.87 -16.16 -2.77
C ASN A 43 -7.66 -15.31 -1.50
N CYS A 44 -7.55 -13.98 -1.63
CA CYS A 44 -7.47 -13.07 -0.49
C CYS A 44 -8.84 -12.78 0.14
N ASN A 45 -9.95 -13.08 -0.54
CA ASN A 45 -11.34 -12.93 -0.08
C ASN A 45 -11.55 -11.65 0.76
N PHE A 46 -11.21 -10.49 0.19
CA PHE A 46 -11.25 -9.25 0.96
C PHE A 46 -12.70 -8.98 1.40
N MET A 47 -12.88 -8.72 2.70
CA MET A 47 -14.17 -8.31 3.26
C MET A 47 -14.29 -6.79 3.38
N SER A 48 -13.16 -6.09 3.27
CA SER A 48 -13.01 -4.63 3.26
C SER A 48 -11.82 -4.29 2.37
N TRP A 49 -11.96 -3.26 1.53
CA TRP A 49 -10.94 -2.83 0.57
C TRP A 49 -11.12 -1.36 0.21
N PRO A 50 -10.06 -0.65 -0.23
CA PRO A 50 -10.18 0.69 -0.78
C PRO A 50 -10.83 0.66 -2.17
N ASP A 51 -11.48 1.76 -2.58
CA ASP A 51 -12.16 1.86 -3.88
C ASP A 51 -11.26 1.48 -5.09
N ASP A 52 -9.97 1.82 -5.00
CA ASP A 52 -8.99 1.48 -6.03
C ASP A 52 -8.88 -0.04 -6.28
N ALA A 53 -9.10 -0.88 -5.26
CA ALA A 53 -8.99 -2.33 -5.39
C ALA A 53 -10.03 -2.94 -6.36
N VAL A 54 -11.05 -2.19 -6.76
CA VAL A 54 -12.03 -2.62 -7.79
C VAL A 54 -11.40 -2.62 -9.19
N THR A 55 -10.36 -1.81 -9.43
CA THR A 55 -9.70 -1.70 -10.76
C THR A 55 -8.19 -1.89 -10.72
N LYS A 56 -7.59 -1.80 -9.53
CA LYS A 56 -6.15 -1.89 -9.26
C LYS A 56 -5.90 -3.08 -8.33
N TYR A 57 -6.04 -4.28 -8.91
CA TYR A 57 -5.74 -5.53 -8.25
C TYR A 57 -4.75 -6.34 -9.09
N ALA A 58 -4.00 -7.21 -8.42
CA ALA A 58 -3.10 -8.15 -9.08
C ALA A 58 -3.13 -9.48 -8.34
N ALA A 59 -3.17 -10.57 -9.11
CA ALA A 59 -2.82 -11.90 -8.61
C ALA A 59 -1.31 -12.08 -8.77
N LEU A 60 -0.64 -12.48 -7.69
CA LEU A 60 0.78 -12.81 -7.70
C LEU A 60 0.95 -14.33 -7.88
N ASN A 61 2.11 -14.75 -8.39
CA ASN A 61 2.45 -16.18 -8.43
C ASN A 61 2.60 -16.74 -7.00
N THR A 62 2.73 -18.07 -6.88
CA THR A 62 2.82 -18.76 -5.59
C THR A 62 3.93 -18.23 -4.67
N GLU A 63 5.12 -17.96 -5.21
CA GLU A 63 6.27 -17.52 -4.42
C GLU A 63 6.07 -16.11 -3.85
N GLN A 64 5.62 -15.16 -4.66
CA GLN A 64 5.42 -13.77 -4.20
C GLN A 64 4.10 -13.56 -3.46
N TRP A 65 3.08 -14.39 -3.69
CA TRP A 65 1.86 -14.37 -2.88
C TRP A 65 2.09 -14.87 -1.46
N GLU A 66 3.00 -15.84 -1.29
CA GLU A 66 3.48 -16.35 -0.01
C GLU A 66 2.33 -16.83 0.90
N GLU A 67 1.53 -17.80 0.43
CA GLU A 67 0.43 -18.40 1.21
C GLU A 67 -0.48 -17.37 1.93
N THR A 68 -0.89 -16.30 1.23
CA THR A 68 -1.68 -15.15 1.71
C THR A 68 -0.91 -14.06 2.47
N MET A 69 0.36 -14.24 2.80
CA MET A 69 1.12 -13.29 3.62
C MET A 69 1.28 -11.91 2.96
N ASN A 70 1.12 -11.85 1.63
CA ASN A 70 1.15 -10.61 0.87
C ASN A 70 -0.24 -10.12 0.40
N CYS A 71 -1.34 -10.73 0.86
CA CYS A 71 -2.69 -10.19 0.64
C CYS A 71 -2.83 -8.79 1.25
N GLY A 72 -3.43 -7.87 0.49
CA GLY A 72 -3.72 -6.49 0.93
C GLY A 72 -2.53 -5.54 0.83
N ARG A 73 -1.35 -6.04 0.44
CA ARG A 73 -0.22 -5.18 0.09
C ARG A 73 -0.40 -4.58 -1.30
N CYS A 74 0.10 -3.36 -1.47
CA CYS A 74 0.17 -2.70 -2.76
C CYS A 74 1.57 -2.88 -3.35
N ALA A 75 1.64 -3.04 -4.67
CA ALA A 75 2.89 -3.11 -5.41
C ALA A 75 2.92 -2.00 -6.47
N GLU A 76 4.10 -1.41 -6.67
CA GLU A 76 4.34 -0.59 -7.85
C GLU A 76 4.63 -1.51 -9.04
N VAL A 77 3.96 -1.26 -10.16
CA VAL A 77 4.15 -2.03 -11.39
C VAL A 77 4.62 -1.08 -12.47
N SER A 78 5.78 -1.37 -13.04
CA SER A 78 6.29 -0.70 -14.23
C SER A 78 6.39 -1.72 -15.37
N CYS A 79 6.05 -1.30 -16.58
CA CYS A 79 6.27 -2.13 -17.76
C CYS A 79 7.59 -1.74 -18.42
N THR A 80 8.42 -2.74 -18.72
CA THR A 80 9.73 -2.59 -19.38
C THR A 80 9.75 -3.10 -20.82
N ASP A 81 8.64 -3.68 -21.29
CA ASP A 81 8.51 -4.22 -22.65
C ASP A 81 8.23 -3.11 -23.67
N ALA A 82 8.76 -3.28 -24.90
CA ALA A 82 8.54 -2.33 -26.00
C ALA A 82 7.07 -2.18 -26.41
N SER A 83 6.22 -3.16 -26.11
CA SER A 83 4.77 -3.12 -26.35
C SER A 83 4.02 -2.15 -25.44
N CYS A 84 4.66 -1.66 -24.37
CA CYS A 84 4.06 -0.74 -23.41
C CYS A 84 4.24 0.74 -23.77
N SER A 85 4.87 1.06 -24.89
CA SER A 85 5.07 2.43 -25.40
C SER A 85 4.07 2.83 -26.48
#